data_AF-A0A848RTA7-F1
#
_entry.id   AF-A0A848RTA7-F1
#
_cell.length_a   1.000
_cell.length_b   1.000
_cell.length_c   1.000
_cell.angle_alpha   90.00
_cell.angle_beta   90.00
_cell.angle_gamma   90.00
#
_symmetry.space_group_name_H-M   'P 1'
#
loop_
_entity.id
_entity.type
_entity.pdbx_description
1 polymer ?
#
loop_
_entity_poly.entity_id
_entity_poly.type
_entity_poly.pdbx_seq_one_letter_code
_entity_poly.pdbx_strand_id
1 'polypeptide(L)'
;MRKEFLILGATLAVTALVAPATAVAASTADRLAGTDRYDTAIQIADEFKTSDVVYLARGDNQADAVAGGKLKNGPLLLVNEGSRTREAVAAEVKKLKAKHVVVLGGVGAVSDDTVKAVAGNADILRISGTNRFETAVEISKALTNNQTAAKVYLANGMTLVDALAGGTIPDNAPILLTDGSGSLPSSTVAEIKRLKPTEVVALGGAGAVKTDELNAASRVNGSGGGLSQDAAVKKVTADLAKELREAEMQLKGWFTVAKDVNLNQFMDSGCVAADGDKEDKEKAEKKAALKANVEMTFPRVLPSDVSNDCDKRIFQVDGATSDGSLAEAKAKAQMLATVDGHGVATFMGLEKSVQMAEEDVKKTAEAAKTEAAKKAQPDTKKEKEAADSAILKAGIALSFEKAKNTYREVSDAFKDVQGAKNSDKVKQLIQAAMGGGGAKTSRIAGNDRYQTALEIAKTAFPSGGNAKAVYVANGTASADATVAGFIDNKAELAGPVLLVKADTVPAEIEAYLKAARQANSALEGKFKALGGAMVVSDTVVDTVKGLLK
;
A
#
# COMPACT_ATOMS: atom_id res chain seq x y z
N MET A 1 -12.76 21.80 -90.12
CA MET A 1 -11.41 21.17 -90.00
C MET A 1 -10.52 22.05 -89.13
N ARG A 2 -9.84 21.42 -88.15
CA ARG A 2 -8.77 21.91 -87.25
C ARG A 2 -9.22 22.89 -86.15
N LYS A 3 -8.86 22.76 -84.87
CA LYS A 3 -8.27 21.70 -84.01
C LYS A 3 -8.54 22.21 -82.58
N GLU A 4 -9.00 21.35 -81.68
CA GLU A 4 -9.22 21.66 -80.26
C GLU A 4 -7.89 21.89 -79.51
N PHE A 5 -7.87 22.82 -78.57
CA PHE A 5 -6.77 23.04 -77.62
C PHE A 5 -7.28 22.85 -76.19
N LEU A 6 -6.84 21.75 -75.57
CA LEU A 6 -6.95 21.47 -74.14
C LEU A 6 -5.86 22.28 -73.40
N ILE A 7 -6.25 23.12 -72.44
CA ILE A 7 -5.33 23.77 -71.50
C ILE A 7 -5.46 23.06 -70.14
N LEU A 8 -4.39 22.37 -69.75
CA LEU A 8 -4.19 21.78 -68.43
C LEU A 8 -3.79 22.91 -67.46
N GLY A 9 -4.60 23.16 -66.43
CA GLY A 9 -4.27 24.06 -65.34
C GLY A 9 -3.39 23.36 -64.30
N ALA A 10 -2.15 23.83 -64.15
CA ALA A 10 -1.24 23.38 -63.10
C ALA A 10 -1.48 24.16 -61.80
N THR A 11 -1.93 23.46 -60.76
CA THR A 11 -2.00 23.94 -59.38
C THR A 11 -0.59 24.06 -58.78
N LEU A 12 -0.16 25.28 -58.46
CA LEU A 12 1.01 25.53 -57.60
C LEU A 12 0.68 25.09 -56.17
N ALA A 13 1.30 24.00 -55.71
CA ALA A 13 1.38 23.68 -54.30
C ALA A 13 2.47 24.55 -53.65
N VAL A 14 2.07 25.50 -52.81
CA VAL A 14 2.97 26.22 -51.90
C VAL A 14 3.31 25.25 -50.76
N THR A 15 4.46 24.59 -50.83
CA THR A 15 5.05 23.91 -49.69
C THR A 15 5.58 24.96 -48.72
N ALA A 16 4.83 25.20 -47.64
CA ALA A 16 5.35 25.94 -46.50
C ALA A 16 6.55 25.16 -45.93
N LEU A 17 7.75 25.72 -46.09
CA LEU A 17 8.96 25.24 -45.45
C LEU A 17 8.81 25.50 -43.95
N VAL A 18 8.25 24.53 -43.22
CA VAL A 18 8.32 24.52 -41.76
C VAL A 18 9.80 24.32 -41.43
N ALA A 19 10.49 25.40 -41.04
CA ALA A 19 11.83 25.27 -40.49
C ALA A 19 11.75 24.28 -39.31
N PRO A 20 12.58 23.23 -39.24
CA PRO A 20 12.63 22.39 -38.06
C PRO A 20 12.95 23.32 -36.88
N ALA A 21 12.11 23.27 -35.84
CA ALA A 21 12.41 23.90 -34.56
C ALA A 21 13.86 23.54 -34.24
N THR A 22 14.74 24.54 -34.14
CA THR A 22 16.16 24.30 -33.86
C THR A 22 16.24 23.46 -32.60
N ALA A 23 16.66 22.20 -32.76
CA ALA A 23 17.00 21.34 -31.64
C ALA A 23 18.02 22.13 -30.81
N VAL A 24 17.66 22.45 -29.57
CA VAL A 24 18.62 23.13 -28.70
C VAL A 24 19.42 22.04 -28.05
N ALA A 25 20.63 21.87 -28.56
CA ALA A 25 21.57 20.88 -28.09
C ALA A 25 21.93 21.07 -26.61
N ALA A 26 22.22 19.95 -25.97
CA ALA A 26 22.70 19.84 -24.62
C ALA A 26 24.01 20.62 -24.49
N SER A 27 24.16 21.31 -23.37
CA SER A 27 25.36 22.05 -23.03
C SER A 27 25.84 21.66 -21.63
N THR A 28 27.09 21.98 -21.32
CA THR A 28 27.65 21.77 -19.98
C THR A 28 26.87 22.54 -18.91
N ALA A 29 26.23 23.65 -19.26
CA ALA A 29 25.39 24.44 -18.35
C ALA A 29 24.08 23.74 -17.96
N ASP A 30 23.63 22.74 -18.71
CA ASP A 30 22.41 21.98 -18.42
C ASP A 30 22.64 20.85 -17.40
N ARG A 31 23.88 20.69 -16.90
CA ARG A 31 24.29 19.57 -16.05
C ARG A 31 24.86 20.02 -14.72
N LEU A 32 24.69 19.18 -13.71
CA LEU A 32 25.51 19.16 -12.49
C LEU A 32 26.25 17.82 -12.51
N ALA A 33 27.51 17.85 -12.95
CA ALA A 33 28.25 16.64 -13.26
C ALA A 33 29.75 16.83 -13.01
N GLY A 34 30.35 15.88 -12.32
CA GLY A 34 31.79 15.77 -12.13
C GLY A 34 32.39 14.57 -12.85
N THR A 35 33.67 14.30 -12.60
CA THR A 35 34.35 13.11 -13.17
C THR A 35 33.86 11.80 -12.56
N ASP A 36 33.33 11.88 -11.34
CA ASP A 36 32.70 10.78 -10.63
C ASP A 36 31.58 11.31 -9.70
N ARG A 37 31.00 10.40 -8.91
CA ARG A 37 29.91 10.71 -7.96
C ARG A 37 30.30 11.72 -6.87
N TYR A 38 31.58 11.78 -6.49
CA TYR A 38 32.05 12.69 -5.45
C TYR A 38 32.13 14.11 -6.01
N ASP A 39 32.71 14.25 -7.20
CA ASP A 39 32.76 15.53 -7.92
C ASP A 39 31.34 15.99 -8.29
N THR A 40 30.44 15.10 -8.71
CA THR A 40 29.02 15.44 -8.95
C THR A 40 28.34 15.95 -7.67
N ALA A 41 28.58 15.32 -6.52
CA ALA A 41 28.06 15.80 -5.24
C ALA A 41 28.54 17.22 -4.92
N ILE A 42 29.81 17.52 -5.21
CA ILE A 42 30.40 18.86 -5.06
C ILE A 42 29.71 19.86 -6.00
N GLN A 43 29.46 19.51 -7.27
CA GLN A 43 28.75 20.40 -8.21
C GLN A 43 27.32 20.70 -7.74
N ILE A 44 26.62 19.72 -7.17
CA ILE A 44 25.28 19.93 -6.60
C ILE A 44 25.37 20.81 -5.35
N ALA A 45 26.33 20.56 -4.47
CA ALA A 45 26.54 21.35 -3.26
C ALA A 45 26.88 22.81 -3.58
N ASP A 46 27.65 23.07 -4.64
CA ASP A 46 28.00 24.44 -5.05
C ASP A 46 26.77 25.28 -5.46
N GLU A 47 25.66 24.66 -5.83
CA GLU A 47 24.41 25.40 -6.07
C GLU A 47 23.83 26.00 -4.79
N PHE A 48 24.22 25.48 -3.62
CA PHE A 48 23.86 26.08 -2.34
C PHE A 48 24.58 27.41 -2.11
N LYS A 49 25.73 27.66 -2.78
CA LYS A 49 26.59 28.86 -2.65
C LYS A 49 27.17 29.07 -1.24
N THR A 50 26.33 29.05 -0.21
CA THR A 50 26.66 29.09 1.21
C THR A 50 25.71 28.15 1.97
N SER A 51 26.21 27.46 2.98
CA SER A 51 25.40 26.61 3.85
C SER A 51 26.04 26.48 5.23
N ASP A 52 25.29 26.74 6.30
CA ASP A 52 25.77 26.57 7.67
C ASP A 52 25.97 25.08 8.02
N VAL A 53 25.20 24.18 7.40
CA VAL A 53 25.26 22.73 7.61
C VAL A 53 25.69 22.03 6.32
N VAL A 54 26.55 21.03 6.43
CA VAL A 54 26.87 20.08 5.35
C VAL A 54 26.69 18.66 5.88
N TYR A 55 25.96 17.84 5.15
CA TYR A 55 25.83 16.41 5.43
C TYR A 55 26.93 15.63 4.74
N LEU A 56 27.47 14.61 5.41
CA LEU A 56 28.56 13.78 4.90
C LEU A 56 28.17 12.30 4.92
N ALA A 57 28.33 11.61 3.80
CA ALA A 57 28.13 10.16 3.73
C ALA A 57 29.16 9.49 2.84
N ARG A 58 29.33 8.17 2.99
CA ARG A 58 30.18 7.39 2.09
C ARG A 58 29.59 7.34 0.68
N GLY A 59 30.43 7.46 -0.35
CA GLY A 59 29.97 7.51 -1.73
C GLY A 59 29.77 6.14 -2.40
N ASP A 60 30.26 5.05 -1.85
CA ASP A 60 30.15 3.71 -2.42
C ASP A 60 28.88 2.94 -1.96
N ASN A 61 28.34 3.24 -0.78
CA ASN A 61 27.09 2.67 -0.26
C ASN A 61 26.31 3.70 0.58
N GLN A 62 25.32 4.37 -0.02
CA GLN A 62 24.62 5.50 0.61
C GLN A 62 23.42 5.09 1.48
N ALA A 63 23.33 3.82 1.91
CA ALA A 63 22.17 3.32 2.65
C ALA A 63 21.89 4.06 3.97
N ASP A 64 22.93 4.60 4.61
CA ASP A 64 22.80 5.37 5.85
C ASP A 64 22.29 6.80 5.61
N ALA A 65 22.39 7.31 4.38
CA ALA A 65 22.07 8.69 4.04
C ALA A 65 20.68 8.88 3.43
N VAL A 66 20.05 7.82 2.92
CA VAL A 66 18.81 7.96 2.11
C VAL A 66 17.62 8.49 2.90
N ALA A 67 17.55 8.24 4.22
CA ALA A 67 16.53 8.84 5.09
C ALA A 67 16.84 10.32 5.41
N GLY A 68 18.08 10.74 5.21
CA GLY A 68 18.59 12.07 5.55
C GLY A 68 18.10 13.19 4.63
N GLY A 69 17.53 12.89 3.46
CA GLY A 69 16.98 13.90 2.56
C GLY A 69 15.88 14.76 3.19
N LYS A 70 15.27 14.30 4.30
CA LYS A 70 14.29 15.06 5.08
C LYS A 70 14.90 16.08 6.04
N LEU A 71 16.19 15.93 6.37
CA LEU A 71 16.95 16.91 7.16
C LEU A 71 17.02 18.24 6.39
N LYS A 72 17.31 19.36 7.06
CA LYS A 72 17.14 20.69 6.48
C LYS A 72 18.46 21.48 6.44
N ASN A 73 18.49 22.52 5.59
CA ASN A 73 19.51 23.56 5.60
C ASN A 73 20.94 23.12 5.20
N GLY A 74 21.09 22.08 4.38
CA GLY A 74 22.41 21.72 3.87
C GLY A 74 22.43 20.68 2.75
N PRO A 75 23.47 20.73 1.89
CA PRO A 75 23.69 19.71 0.87
C PRO A 75 24.29 18.43 1.46
N LEU A 76 24.19 17.33 0.71
CA LEU A 76 24.94 16.10 0.96
C LEU A 76 26.23 16.09 0.12
N LEU A 77 27.38 15.94 0.78
CA LEU A 77 28.64 15.60 0.15
C LEU A 77 28.95 14.12 0.35
N LEU A 78 29.57 13.51 -0.66
CA LEU A 78 30.02 12.14 -0.62
C LEU A 78 31.53 12.09 -0.36
N VAL A 79 31.99 11.12 0.42
CA VAL A 79 33.41 10.89 0.72
C VAL A 79 33.83 9.44 0.56
N ASN A 80 35.14 9.25 0.41
CA ASN A 80 35.84 7.99 0.57
C ASN A 80 37.19 8.23 1.26
N GLU A 81 37.97 7.18 1.43
CA GLU A 81 39.29 7.26 2.09
C GLU A 81 40.40 7.82 1.18
N GLY A 82 40.09 8.18 -0.07
CA GLY A 82 41.07 8.69 -1.04
C GLY A 82 41.42 10.16 -0.80
N SER A 83 42.70 10.51 -0.84
CA SER A 83 43.19 11.88 -0.59
C SER A 83 42.58 12.91 -1.53
N ARG A 84 42.52 12.64 -2.84
CA ARG A 84 41.89 13.54 -3.84
C ARG A 84 40.47 13.92 -3.46
N THR A 85 39.66 12.94 -3.08
CA THR A 85 38.26 13.16 -2.69
C THR A 85 38.19 13.99 -1.41
N ARG A 86 38.98 13.64 -0.39
CA ARG A 86 39.01 14.39 0.88
C ARG A 86 39.41 15.83 0.66
N GLU A 87 40.44 16.10 -0.14
CA GLU A 87 40.88 17.46 -0.48
C GLU A 87 39.79 18.26 -1.20
N ALA A 88 39.12 17.65 -2.19
CA ALA A 88 38.04 18.30 -2.94
C ALA A 88 36.83 18.62 -2.04
N VAL A 89 36.42 17.67 -1.18
CA VAL A 89 35.32 17.85 -0.23
C VAL A 89 35.68 18.90 0.82
N ALA A 90 36.91 18.88 1.36
CA ALA A 90 37.37 19.89 2.32
C ALA A 90 37.32 21.31 1.73
N ALA A 91 37.72 21.46 0.46
CA ALA A 91 37.64 22.72 -0.26
C ALA A 91 36.18 23.19 -0.40
N GLU A 92 35.25 22.28 -0.72
CA GLU A 92 33.83 22.60 -0.85
C GLU A 92 33.18 22.97 0.50
N VAL A 93 33.46 22.22 1.58
CA VAL A 93 33.00 22.54 2.95
C VAL A 93 33.44 23.96 3.33
N LYS A 94 34.69 24.32 3.03
CA LYS A 94 35.22 25.67 3.26
C LYS A 94 34.53 26.73 2.39
N LYS A 95 34.30 26.43 1.11
CA LYS A 95 33.64 27.33 0.16
C LYS A 95 32.20 27.64 0.57
N LEU A 96 31.47 26.63 1.03
CA LEU A 96 30.12 26.76 1.59
C LEU A 96 30.08 27.53 2.91
N LYS A 97 31.23 27.72 3.57
CA LYS A 97 31.36 28.33 4.90
C LYS A 97 30.59 27.55 5.98
N ALA A 98 30.62 26.23 5.89
CA ALA A 98 29.95 25.36 6.84
C ALA A 98 30.45 25.58 8.27
N LYS A 99 29.49 25.68 9.19
CA LYS A 99 29.73 25.70 10.64
C LYS A 99 29.58 24.32 11.26
N HIS A 100 28.76 23.47 10.64
CA HIS A 100 28.50 22.11 11.10
C HIS A 100 28.68 21.11 9.97
N VAL A 101 29.49 20.07 10.22
CA VAL A 101 29.56 18.88 9.37
C VAL A 101 28.85 17.73 10.10
N VAL A 102 27.76 17.25 9.51
CA VAL A 102 26.92 16.20 10.08
C VAL A 102 27.10 14.91 9.30
N VAL A 103 27.75 13.94 9.91
CA VAL A 103 28.05 12.65 9.30
C VAL A 103 26.84 11.72 9.44
N LEU A 104 26.39 11.17 8.31
CA LEU A 104 25.32 10.16 8.23
C LEU A 104 25.95 8.79 8.05
N GLY A 105 25.98 8.01 9.13
CA GLY A 105 26.59 6.68 9.19
C GLY A 105 27.72 6.57 10.22
N GLY A 106 27.98 5.33 10.63
CA GLY A 106 28.97 5.02 11.66
C GLY A 106 30.42 5.20 11.20
N VAL A 107 31.37 4.98 12.12
CA VAL A 107 32.82 5.10 11.84
C VAL A 107 33.29 4.14 10.74
N GLY A 108 32.68 2.95 10.63
CA GLY A 108 32.97 2.01 9.54
C GLY A 108 32.40 2.42 8.17
N ALA A 109 31.50 3.41 8.13
CA ALA A 109 31.01 4.02 6.90
C ALA A 109 31.87 5.23 6.51
N VAL A 110 32.12 6.13 7.47
CA VAL A 110 33.01 7.29 7.30
C VAL A 110 33.92 7.39 8.51
N SER A 111 35.21 7.12 8.32
CA SER A 111 36.21 7.09 9.39
C SER A 111 36.37 8.48 10.03
N ASP A 112 36.72 8.52 11.32
CA ASP A 112 36.95 9.80 12.01
C ASP A 112 38.09 10.62 11.36
N ASP A 113 39.08 9.93 10.78
CA ASP A 113 40.17 10.57 10.04
C ASP A 113 39.66 11.23 8.76
N THR A 114 38.80 10.56 8.00
CA THR A 114 38.13 11.17 6.84
C THR A 114 37.31 12.39 7.27
N VAL A 115 36.54 12.32 8.36
CA VAL A 115 35.72 13.44 8.83
C VAL A 115 36.60 14.63 9.24
N LYS A 116 37.66 14.40 10.03
CA LYS A 116 38.59 15.46 10.44
C LYS A 116 39.30 16.09 9.25
N ALA A 117 39.65 15.30 8.23
CA ALA A 117 40.31 15.79 7.02
C ALA A 117 39.42 16.74 6.21
N VAL A 118 38.09 16.56 6.25
CA VAL A 118 37.15 17.37 5.45
C VAL A 118 36.45 18.48 6.21
N ALA A 119 36.29 18.36 7.54
CA ALA A 119 35.49 19.29 8.32
C ALA A 119 36.13 20.68 8.50
N GLY A 120 37.46 20.79 8.36
CA GLY A 120 38.16 22.04 8.62
C GLY A 120 37.91 22.54 10.06
N ASN A 121 37.33 23.73 10.19
CA ASN A 121 36.99 24.34 11.49
C ASN A 121 35.50 24.13 11.89
N ALA A 122 34.72 23.39 11.11
CA ALA A 122 33.32 23.14 11.42
C ALA A 122 33.18 22.17 12.60
N ASP A 123 32.13 22.36 13.41
CA ASP A 123 31.75 21.42 14.45
C ASP A 123 31.29 20.10 13.81
N ILE A 124 31.78 18.99 14.33
CA ILE A 124 31.47 17.66 13.82
C ILE A 124 30.35 17.05 14.67
N LEU A 125 29.26 16.66 14.01
CA LEU A 125 28.22 15.81 14.59
C LEU A 125 28.13 14.51 13.80
N ARG A 126 27.79 13.41 14.47
CA ARG A 126 27.56 12.11 13.82
C ARG A 126 26.18 11.58 14.20
N ILE A 127 25.39 11.26 13.18
CA ILE A 127 24.09 10.61 13.30
C ILE A 127 24.25 9.19 12.73
N SER A 128 24.21 8.18 13.59
CA SER A 128 24.48 6.80 13.19
C SER A 128 23.83 5.80 14.14
N GLY A 129 23.34 4.70 13.60
CA GLY A 129 23.00 3.48 14.33
C GLY A 129 23.97 2.34 14.02
N THR A 130 23.71 1.14 14.56
CA THR A 130 24.54 -0.05 14.27
C THR A 130 24.30 -0.58 12.85
N ASN A 131 23.20 -0.19 12.22
CA ASN A 131 22.79 -0.55 10.87
C ASN A 131 21.95 0.59 10.26
N ARG A 132 21.64 0.49 8.96
CA ARG A 132 20.87 1.50 8.21
C ARG A 132 19.48 1.81 8.81
N PHE A 133 18.83 0.81 9.41
CA PHE A 133 17.50 0.98 10.00
C PHE A 133 17.60 1.84 11.26
N GLU A 134 18.59 1.57 12.11
CA GLU A 134 18.87 2.39 13.29
C GLU A 134 19.41 3.78 12.93
N THR A 135 20.23 3.91 11.89
CA THR A 135 20.63 5.24 11.40
C THR A 135 19.42 6.06 10.96
N ALA A 136 18.44 5.46 10.27
CA ALA A 136 17.18 6.14 9.94
C ALA A 136 16.38 6.55 11.19
N VAL A 137 16.42 5.76 12.26
CA VAL A 137 15.84 6.12 13.57
C VAL A 137 16.55 7.32 14.19
N GLU A 138 17.88 7.36 14.18
CA GLU A 138 18.62 8.51 14.72
C GLU A 138 18.41 9.78 13.88
N ILE A 139 18.30 9.65 12.55
CA ILE A 139 17.89 10.74 11.65
C ILE A 139 16.48 11.23 12.01
N SER A 140 15.54 10.32 12.24
CA SER A 140 14.18 10.64 12.66
C SER A 140 14.14 11.42 13.99
N LYS A 141 14.92 10.99 14.99
CA LYS A 141 15.04 11.70 16.26
C LYS A 141 15.64 13.10 16.09
N ALA A 142 16.66 13.25 15.26
CA ALA A 142 17.26 14.54 14.96
C ALA A 142 16.27 15.48 14.23
N LEU A 143 15.55 14.97 13.22
CA LEU A 143 14.56 15.72 12.47
C LEU A 143 13.39 16.20 13.35
N THR A 144 12.94 15.33 14.27
CA THR A 144 11.76 15.58 15.11
C THR A 144 12.12 16.16 16.48
N ASN A 145 13.40 16.40 16.78
CA ASN A 145 13.88 16.79 18.12
C ASN A 145 13.35 15.87 19.23
N ASN A 146 13.32 14.55 18.98
CA ASN A 146 12.72 13.54 19.87
C ASN A 146 11.22 13.72 20.19
N GLN A 147 10.49 14.55 19.43
CA GLN A 147 9.05 14.74 19.57
C GLN A 147 8.23 13.77 18.69
N THR A 148 6.91 13.76 18.87
CA THR A 148 5.97 13.01 18.03
C THR A 148 5.89 13.60 16.62
N ALA A 149 5.53 12.78 15.63
CA ALA A 149 5.26 13.24 14.26
C ALA A 149 3.92 12.69 13.78
N ALA A 150 3.05 13.54 13.24
CA ALA A 150 1.71 13.13 12.80
C ALA A 150 1.73 12.14 11.62
N LYS A 151 2.82 12.14 10.83
CA LYS A 151 3.01 11.30 9.66
C LYS A 151 4.40 10.68 9.67
N VAL A 152 4.52 9.45 9.17
CA VAL A 152 5.78 8.75 8.90
C VAL A 152 5.76 8.17 7.49
N TYR A 153 6.89 8.24 6.80
CA TYR A 153 7.11 7.54 5.54
C TYR A 153 7.86 6.22 5.80
N LEU A 154 7.45 5.15 5.13
CA LEU A 154 8.16 3.87 5.12
C LEU A 154 8.72 3.60 3.73
N ALA A 155 10.01 3.25 3.66
CA ALA A 155 10.66 2.86 2.42
C ALA A 155 11.54 1.63 2.63
N ASN A 156 11.81 0.87 1.57
CA ASN A 156 12.68 -0.28 1.65
C ASN A 156 14.16 0.14 1.74
N GLY A 157 14.82 -0.24 2.84
CA GLY A 157 16.23 0.04 3.12
C GLY A 157 17.21 -0.83 2.35
N MET A 158 16.74 -1.83 1.62
CA MET A 158 17.53 -2.68 0.71
C MET A 158 17.49 -2.13 -0.72
N THR A 159 16.35 -1.60 -1.15
CA THR A 159 16.16 -0.94 -2.46
C THR A 159 15.94 0.57 -2.27
N LEU A 160 17.04 1.31 -2.16
CA LEU A 160 17.11 2.68 -1.65
C LEU A 160 16.38 3.77 -2.49
N VAL A 161 15.97 3.44 -3.71
CA VAL A 161 15.53 4.42 -4.73
C VAL A 161 14.28 5.18 -4.29
N ASP A 162 13.33 4.51 -3.64
CA ASP A 162 12.08 5.13 -3.19
C ASP A 162 12.31 6.08 -1.99
N ALA A 163 13.22 5.70 -1.08
CA ALA A 163 13.61 6.53 0.07
C ALA A 163 14.29 7.82 -0.39
N LEU A 164 15.19 7.71 -1.38
CA LEU A 164 15.87 8.81 -2.04
C LEU A 164 14.90 9.82 -2.63
N ALA A 165 13.94 9.35 -3.44
CA ALA A 165 12.95 10.23 -4.05
C ALA A 165 12.08 10.89 -2.96
N GLY A 166 11.75 10.13 -1.90
CA GLY A 166 11.02 10.62 -0.73
C GLY A 166 11.65 11.80 0.01
N GLY A 167 12.96 12.00 -0.11
CA GLY A 167 13.68 13.13 0.49
C GLY A 167 13.13 14.49 0.06
N THR A 168 12.66 14.58 -1.20
CA THR A 168 12.12 15.81 -1.82
C THR A 168 10.70 16.18 -1.36
N ILE A 169 10.05 15.34 -0.55
CA ILE A 169 8.70 15.66 -0.06
C ILE A 169 8.80 16.83 0.95
N PRO A 170 8.11 17.97 0.72
CA PRO A 170 8.31 19.21 1.46
C PRO A 170 7.53 19.25 2.79
N ASP A 171 7.62 18.17 3.57
CA ASP A 171 7.13 18.11 4.95
C ASP A 171 8.23 17.66 5.92
N ASN A 172 7.90 17.65 7.22
CA ASN A 172 8.82 17.25 8.30
C ASN A 172 8.59 15.82 8.80
N ALA A 173 7.89 14.98 8.02
CA ALA A 173 7.67 13.59 8.39
C ALA A 173 8.96 12.77 8.15
N PRO A 174 9.45 11.98 9.13
CA PRO A 174 10.65 11.18 8.92
C PRO A 174 10.41 10.02 7.97
N ILE A 175 11.47 9.60 7.29
CA ILE A 175 11.52 8.33 6.54
C ILE A 175 12.15 7.27 7.44
N LEU A 176 11.40 6.21 7.71
CA LEU A 176 11.91 4.99 8.38
C LEU A 176 12.05 3.87 7.36
N LEU A 177 12.93 2.92 7.67
CA LEU A 177 13.30 1.86 6.74
C LEU A 177 12.71 0.50 7.14
N THR A 178 12.26 -0.25 6.14
CA THR A 178 11.88 -1.68 6.19
C THR A 178 12.93 -2.51 5.45
N ASP A 179 13.06 -3.80 5.74
CA ASP A 179 13.94 -4.73 5.02
C ASP A 179 13.24 -5.48 3.87
N GLY A 180 11.93 -5.29 3.67
CA GLY A 180 11.13 -6.01 2.68
C GLY A 180 10.85 -7.47 3.04
N SER A 181 11.15 -7.90 4.27
CA SER A 181 10.93 -9.27 4.73
C SER A 181 9.45 -9.61 4.90
N GLY A 182 8.61 -8.62 5.19
CA GLY A 182 7.21 -8.78 5.63
C GLY A 182 7.02 -8.48 7.10
N SER A 183 8.11 -8.26 7.83
CA SER A 183 8.13 -7.82 9.22
C SER A 183 8.93 -6.53 9.34
N LEU A 184 8.56 -5.67 10.28
CA LEU A 184 9.31 -4.45 10.54
C LEU A 184 10.56 -4.74 11.38
N PRO A 185 11.71 -4.12 11.08
CA PRO A 185 12.84 -4.08 12.00
C PRO A 185 12.43 -3.58 13.39
N SER A 186 13.01 -4.15 14.44
CA SER A 186 12.66 -3.81 15.83
C SER A 186 12.91 -2.33 16.16
N SER A 187 13.97 -1.74 15.59
CA SER A 187 14.27 -0.31 15.69
C SER A 187 13.19 0.56 15.04
N THR A 188 12.74 0.19 13.84
CA THR A 188 11.62 0.85 13.15
C THR A 188 10.32 0.78 13.96
N VAL A 189 10.01 -0.38 14.56
CA VAL A 189 8.85 -0.55 15.46
C VAL A 189 8.95 0.38 16.67
N ALA A 190 10.10 0.42 17.34
CA ALA A 190 10.31 1.27 18.51
C ALA A 190 10.14 2.75 18.17
N GLU A 191 10.66 3.17 17.01
CA GLU A 191 10.58 4.56 16.57
C GLU A 191 9.16 4.97 16.18
N ILE A 192 8.39 4.09 15.51
CA ILE A 192 6.96 4.34 15.25
C ILE A 192 6.19 4.53 16.57
N LYS A 193 6.48 3.72 17.60
CA LYS A 193 5.87 3.89 18.94
C LYS A 193 6.23 5.23 19.59
N ARG A 194 7.46 5.71 19.40
CA ARG A 194 7.91 7.01 19.91
C ARG A 194 7.21 8.15 19.18
N LEU A 195 7.14 8.08 17.85
CA LEU A 195 6.59 9.11 16.98
C LEU A 195 5.07 9.25 17.10
N LYS A 196 4.36 8.16 17.41
CA LYS A 196 2.90 8.11 17.53
C LYS A 196 2.14 8.68 16.31
N PRO A 197 2.46 8.26 15.07
CA PRO A 197 1.93 8.90 13.88
C PRO A 197 0.47 8.57 13.59
N THR A 198 -0.37 9.56 13.30
CA THR A 198 -1.74 9.34 12.83
C THR A 198 -1.82 8.82 11.40
N GLU A 199 -0.74 8.94 10.63
CA GLU A 199 -0.64 8.48 9.24
C GLU A 199 0.70 7.79 8.97
N VAL A 200 0.67 6.65 8.26
CA VAL A 200 1.86 5.95 7.77
C VAL A 200 1.74 5.77 6.27
N VAL A 201 2.72 6.27 5.52
CA VAL A 201 2.71 6.26 4.06
C VAL A 201 3.85 5.39 3.54
N ALA A 202 3.54 4.34 2.78
CA ALA A 202 4.56 3.56 2.09
C ALA A 202 5.05 4.29 0.82
N LEU A 203 6.36 4.40 0.65
CA LEU A 203 7.04 4.83 -0.57
C LEU A 203 7.47 3.59 -1.34
N GLY A 204 6.94 3.41 -2.54
CA GLY A 204 7.17 2.21 -3.37
C GLY A 204 5.99 1.23 -3.35
N GLY A 205 5.97 0.33 -4.33
CA GLY A 205 4.94 -0.70 -4.48
C GLY A 205 4.99 -1.79 -3.40
N ALA A 206 4.03 -2.73 -3.42
CA ALA A 206 3.94 -3.83 -2.45
C ALA A 206 5.16 -4.78 -2.49
N GLY A 207 5.92 -4.78 -3.59
CA GLY A 207 7.20 -5.51 -3.68
C GLY A 207 8.36 -4.83 -2.95
N ALA A 208 8.30 -3.52 -2.72
CA ALA A 208 9.31 -2.77 -1.97
C ALA A 208 8.93 -2.72 -0.49
N VAL A 209 7.76 -2.15 -0.16
CA VAL A 209 7.21 -2.13 1.20
C VAL A 209 6.01 -3.07 1.23
N LYS A 210 6.15 -4.21 1.89
CA LYS A 210 5.11 -5.23 1.90
C LYS A 210 3.86 -4.72 2.62
N THR A 211 2.69 -5.21 2.21
CA THR A 211 1.42 -4.84 2.85
C THR A 211 1.41 -5.19 4.33
N ASP A 212 2.04 -6.30 4.72
CA ASP A 212 2.17 -6.71 6.12
C ASP A 212 3.01 -5.74 6.96
N GLU A 213 4.08 -5.17 6.38
CA GLU A 213 4.91 -4.17 7.06
C GLU A 213 4.15 -2.85 7.27
N LEU A 214 3.44 -2.39 6.23
CA LEU A 214 2.60 -1.19 6.32
C LEU A 214 1.46 -1.37 7.34
N ASN A 215 0.83 -2.54 7.35
CA ASN A 215 -0.19 -2.90 8.32
C ASN A 215 0.39 -3.02 9.74
N ALA A 216 1.58 -3.58 9.90
CA ALA A 216 2.26 -3.66 11.19
C ALA A 216 2.57 -2.26 11.72
N ALA A 217 3.07 -1.35 10.87
CA ALA A 217 3.36 0.03 11.26
C ALA A 217 2.12 0.77 11.74
N SER A 218 0.99 0.59 11.05
CA SER A 218 -0.30 1.13 11.47
C SER A 218 -0.73 0.65 12.85
N ARG A 219 -0.56 -0.64 13.14
CA ARG A 219 -0.96 -1.27 14.42
C ARG A 219 -0.03 -0.94 15.59
N VAL A 220 1.25 -0.73 15.30
CA VAL A 220 2.28 -0.40 16.31
C VAL A 220 2.09 1.00 16.88
N ASN A 221 1.44 1.89 16.13
CA ASN A 221 1.07 3.22 16.60
C ASN A 221 -0.01 3.14 17.70
N GLY A 222 0.41 3.19 18.97
CA GLY A 222 -0.51 3.23 20.12
C GLY A 222 -1.28 4.55 20.31
N SER A 223 -1.49 5.33 19.24
CA SER A 223 -2.10 6.67 19.28
C SER A 223 -3.54 6.74 18.73
N GLY A 224 -4.10 5.64 18.23
CA GLY A 224 -5.54 5.52 18.05
C GLY A 224 -6.14 4.98 19.35
N GLY A 225 -7.26 5.54 19.85
CA GLY A 225 -7.93 5.12 21.08
C GLY A 225 -8.33 3.63 21.10
N GLY A 226 -7.36 2.77 21.43
CA GLY A 226 -7.54 1.34 21.58
C GLY A 226 -8.35 0.96 22.80
N LEU A 227 -8.98 -0.21 22.74
CA LEU A 227 -9.72 -0.74 23.86
C LEU A 227 -8.75 -1.12 24.98
N SER A 228 -9.17 -0.94 26.24
CA SER A 228 -8.48 -1.58 27.37
C SER A 228 -8.43 -3.09 27.14
N GLN A 229 -7.52 -3.81 27.80
CA GLN A 229 -7.43 -5.26 27.67
C GLN A 229 -8.79 -5.95 27.90
N ASP A 230 -9.54 -5.51 28.92
CA ASP A 230 -10.87 -6.02 29.21
C ASP A 230 -11.89 -5.69 28.12
N ALA A 231 -11.84 -4.47 27.56
CA ALA A 231 -12.74 -4.07 26.49
C ALA A 231 -12.38 -4.76 25.15
N ALA A 232 -11.10 -5.02 24.90
CA ALA A 232 -10.60 -5.78 23.76
C ALA A 232 -11.04 -7.23 23.82
N VAL A 233 -10.90 -7.89 24.99
CA VAL A 233 -11.41 -9.24 25.21
C VAL A 233 -12.91 -9.30 24.98
N LYS A 234 -13.70 -8.35 25.52
CA LYS A 234 -15.15 -8.29 25.29
C LYS A 234 -15.51 -8.15 23.81
N LYS A 235 -14.84 -7.26 23.09
CA LYS A 235 -15.07 -7.05 21.66
C LYS A 235 -14.71 -8.30 20.85
N VAL A 236 -13.53 -8.87 21.07
CA VAL A 236 -13.09 -10.10 20.37
C VAL A 236 -14.03 -11.26 20.66
N THR A 237 -14.52 -11.39 21.89
CA THR A 237 -15.53 -12.41 22.26
C THR A 237 -16.82 -12.21 21.46
N ALA A 238 -17.33 -10.98 21.37
CA ALA A 238 -18.54 -10.67 20.61
C ALA A 238 -18.37 -10.91 19.10
N ASP A 239 -17.23 -10.50 18.54
CA ASP A 239 -16.91 -10.70 17.12
C ASP A 239 -16.84 -12.19 16.78
N LEU A 240 -16.14 -13.00 17.59
CA LEU A 240 -16.06 -14.45 17.40
C LEU A 240 -17.41 -15.15 17.62
N ALA A 241 -18.27 -14.67 18.54
CA ALA A 241 -19.61 -15.21 18.72
C ALA A 241 -20.46 -15.03 17.45
N LYS A 242 -20.37 -13.84 16.84
CA LYS A 242 -21.06 -13.55 15.57
C LYS A 242 -20.51 -14.38 14.43
N GLU A 243 -19.19 -14.43 14.28
CA GLU A 243 -18.52 -15.20 13.22
C GLU A 243 -18.84 -16.70 13.32
N LEU A 244 -18.85 -17.26 14.54
CA LEU A 244 -19.23 -18.64 14.79
C LEU A 244 -20.65 -18.93 14.33
N ARG A 245 -21.57 -18.01 14.63
CA ARG A 245 -22.98 -18.13 14.24
C ARG A 245 -23.19 -18.00 12.73
N GLU A 246 -22.46 -17.11 12.07
CA GLU A 246 -22.48 -16.99 10.60
C GLU A 246 -21.90 -18.25 9.93
N ALA A 247 -20.82 -18.83 10.48
CA ALA A 247 -20.28 -20.10 10.02
C ALA A 247 -21.29 -21.25 10.22
N GLU A 248 -22.02 -21.26 11.33
CA GLU A 248 -23.12 -22.20 11.57
C GLU A 248 -24.24 -22.05 10.55
N MET A 249 -24.61 -20.82 10.15
CA MET A 249 -25.60 -20.57 9.10
C MET A 249 -25.19 -21.11 7.73
N GLN A 250 -23.90 -21.06 7.40
CA GLN A 250 -23.40 -21.67 6.16
C GLN A 250 -23.55 -23.19 6.17
N LEU A 251 -23.38 -23.83 7.33
CA LEU A 251 -23.53 -25.27 7.48
C LEU A 251 -25.00 -25.68 7.53
N LYS A 252 -25.80 -25.04 8.39
CA LYS A 252 -27.17 -25.48 8.73
C LYS A 252 -28.28 -24.78 7.95
N GLY A 253 -27.96 -23.68 7.30
CA GLY A 253 -28.95 -22.86 6.61
C GLY A 253 -29.43 -21.68 7.45
N TRP A 254 -30.29 -20.86 6.85
CA TRP A 254 -31.00 -19.79 7.55
C TRP A 254 -32.37 -19.52 6.91
N PHE A 255 -33.27 -18.97 7.71
CA PHE A 255 -34.48 -18.29 7.24
C PHE A 255 -34.29 -16.78 7.33
N THR A 256 -34.87 -16.00 6.42
CA THR A 256 -34.91 -14.54 6.53
C THR A 256 -36.29 -14.09 6.97
N VAL A 257 -36.33 -13.30 8.03
CA VAL A 257 -37.55 -12.64 8.52
C VAL A 257 -37.94 -11.52 7.56
N ALA A 258 -39.25 -11.35 7.37
CA ALA A 258 -39.84 -10.32 6.51
C ALA A 258 -39.32 -8.91 6.85
N LYS A 259 -39.19 -8.05 5.84
CA LYS A 259 -38.53 -6.73 5.97
C LYS A 259 -39.27 -5.76 6.89
N ASP A 260 -40.57 -5.94 7.04
CA ASP A 260 -41.46 -5.14 7.89
C ASP A 260 -41.60 -5.69 9.31
N VAL A 261 -41.03 -6.87 9.59
CA VAL A 261 -40.97 -7.48 10.91
C VAL A 261 -39.61 -7.20 11.54
N ASN A 262 -39.61 -6.42 12.62
CA ASN A 262 -38.40 -6.17 13.39
C ASN A 262 -38.10 -7.31 14.38
N LEU A 263 -36.90 -7.28 14.99
CA LEU A 263 -36.45 -8.31 15.93
C LEU A 263 -37.46 -8.56 17.07
N ASN A 264 -38.01 -7.51 17.70
CA ASN A 264 -38.94 -7.70 18.81
C ASN A 264 -40.25 -8.36 18.35
N GLN A 265 -40.78 -7.93 17.20
CA GLN A 265 -41.96 -8.54 16.59
C GLN A 265 -41.72 -10.01 16.22
N PHE A 266 -40.53 -10.36 15.73
CA PHE A 266 -40.16 -11.76 15.50
C PHE A 266 -40.09 -12.54 16.81
N MET A 267 -39.44 -12.00 17.84
CA MET A 267 -39.35 -12.67 19.14
C MET A 267 -40.73 -12.91 19.77
N ASP A 268 -41.69 -12.00 19.58
CA ASP A 268 -43.03 -12.09 20.15
C ASP A 268 -44.07 -12.75 19.23
N SER A 269 -43.62 -13.31 18.11
CA SER A 269 -44.50 -13.90 17.09
C SER A 269 -45.12 -15.24 17.48
N GLY A 270 -44.61 -15.91 18.52
CA GLY A 270 -44.93 -17.31 18.82
C GLY A 270 -44.16 -18.31 17.95
N CYS A 271 -43.29 -17.83 17.07
CA CYS A 271 -42.52 -18.64 16.13
C CYS A 271 -41.05 -18.87 16.56
N VAL A 272 -40.63 -18.50 17.77
CA VAL A 272 -39.27 -18.76 18.22
C VAL A 272 -39.17 -20.08 18.96
N ALA A 273 -38.03 -20.78 18.86
CA ALA A 273 -37.82 -22.08 19.49
C ALA A 273 -37.97 -22.05 21.04
N ALA A 274 -37.88 -20.86 21.65
CA ALA A 274 -38.12 -20.66 23.08
C ALA A 274 -39.62 -20.67 23.47
N ASP A 275 -40.56 -20.64 22.52
CA ASP A 275 -42.00 -20.47 22.78
C ASP A 275 -42.75 -21.74 23.24
N GLY A 276 -42.08 -22.89 23.36
CA GLY A 276 -42.70 -24.17 23.76
C GLY A 276 -43.26 -24.26 25.19
N ASP A 277 -43.74 -25.45 25.54
CA ASP A 277 -44.47 -25.78 26.79
C ASP A 277 -43.56 -25.88 28.03
N LYS A 278 -43.02 -24.75 28.50
CA LYS A 278 -42.24 -24.68 29.75
C LYS A 278 -42.75 -23.60 30.69
N GLU A 279 -42.42 -23.75 31.98
CA GLU A 279 -42.74 -22.79 33.03
C GLU A 279 -42.26 -21.36 32.68
N ASP A 280 -43.06 -20.35 33.06
CA ASP A 280 -42.92 -18.95 32.62
C ASP A 280 -41.53 -18.35 32.86
N LYS A 281 -40.86 -18.73 33.94
CA LYS A 281 -39.53 -18.19 34.29
C LYS A 281 -38.41 -18.77 33.43
N GLU A 282 -38.37 -20.09 33.22
CA GLU A 282 -37.38 -20.75 32.35
C GLU A 282 -37.58 -20.33 30.89
N LYS A 283 -38.84 -20.10 30.49
CA LYS A 283 -39.22 -19.59 29.17
C LYS A 283 -38.65 -18.18 28.94
N ALA A 284 -38.79 -17.27 29.90
CA ALA A 284 -38.29 -15.90 29.79
C ALA A 284 -36.76 -15.84 29.65
N GLU A 285 -36.01 -16.61 30.44
CA GLU A 285 -34.54 -16.65 30.39
C GLU A 285 -34.02 -17.19 29.04
N LYS A 286 -34.64 -18.27 28.54
CA LYS A 286 -34.31 -18.83 27.22
C LYS A 286 -34.64 -17.87 26.08
N LYS A 287 -35.77 -17.18 26.16
CA LYS A 287 -36.17 -16.19 25.16
C LYS A 287 -35.20 -15.00 25.12
N ALA A 288 -34.71 -14.55 26.27
CA ALA A 288 -33.69 -13.51 26.36
C ALA A 288 -32.34 -13.96 25.75
N ALA A 289 -31.87 -15.18 26.06
CA ALA A 289 -30.65 -15.73 25.49
C ALA A 289 -30.76 -15.93 23.96
N LEU A 290 -31.90 -16.44 23.50
CA LEU A 290 -32.18 -16.60 22.08
C LEU A 290 -32.22 -15.25 21.35
N LYS A 291 -32.83 -14.24 21.95
CA LYS A 291 -32.87 -12.88 21.40
C LYS A 291 -31.46 -12.34 21.15
N ALA A 292 -30.57 -12.44 22.13
CA ALA A 292 -29.18 -11.98 22.00
C ALA A 292 -28.44 -12.71 20.88
N ASN A 293 -28.70 -14.01 20.70
CA ASN A 293 -28.12 -14.77 19.60
C ASN A 293 -28.68 -14.34 18.24
N VAL A 294 -30.01 -14.23 18.13
CA VAL A 294 -30.70 -13.85 16.90
C VAL A 294 -30.32 -12.44 16.44
N GLU A 295 -30.15 -11.51 17.37
CA GLU A 295 -29.75 -10.12 17.11
C GLU A 295 -28.45 -10.02 16.30
N MET A 296 -27.49 -10.94 16.50
CA MET A 296 -26.20 -10.92 15.81
C MET A 296 -26.32 -11.11 14.28
N THR A 297 -27.38 -11.77 13.82
CA THR A 297 -27.54 -12.20 12.42
C THR A 297 -28.85 -11.76 11.78
N PHE A 298 -29.76 -11.13 12.55
CA PHE A 298 -31.05 -10.65 12.08
C PHE A 298 -30.89 -9.75 10.83
N PRO A 299 -31.74 -9.87 9.78
CA PRO A 299 -32.99 -10.64 9.72
C PRO A 299 -32.81 -12.13 9.45
N ARG A 300 -31.59 -12.65 9.40
CA ARG A 300 -31.34 -14.09 9.23
C ARG A 300 -31.39 -14.81 10.57
N VAL A 301 -32.12 -15.91 10.62
CA VAL A 301 -32.29 -16.77 11.80
C VAL A 301 -31.93 -18.21 11.46
N LEU A 302 -31.28 -18.92 12.38
CA LEU A 302 -30.97 -20.33 12.17
C LEU A 302 -32.25 -21.16 12.22
N PRO A 303 -32.31 -22.31 11.54
CA PRO A 303 -33.43 -23.23 11.67
C PRO A 303 -33.70 -23.68 13.11
N SER A 304 -32.66 -23.73 13.96
CA SER A 304 -32.77 -24.06 15.38
C SER A 304 -33.38 -22.95 16.23
N ASP A 305 -33.45 -21.72 15.73
CA ASP A 305 -34.05 -20.58 16.45
C ASP A 305 -35.55 -20.48 16.24
N VAL A 306 -36.10 -21.22 15.26
CA VAL A 306 -37.49 -21.16 14.83
C VAL A 306 -38.26 -22.35 15.37
N SER A 307 -39.44 -22.10 15.92
CA SER A 307 -40.38 -23.15 16.33
C SER A 307 -40.83 -23.95 15.11
N ASN A 308 -40.88 -25.27 15.24
CA ASN A 308 -41.40 -26.14 14.18
C ASN A 308 -42.89 -25.91 13.88
N ASP A 309 -43.62 -25.36 14.87
CA ASP A 309 -45.07 -25.15 14.83
C ASP A 309 -45.44 -23.70 14.46
N CYS A 310 -44.52 -22.93 13.87
CA CYS A 310 -44.81 -21.57 13.43
C CYS A 310 -45.86 -21.54 12.30
N ASP A 311 -47.04 -21.00 12.61
CA ASP A 311 -48.17 -20.83 11.69
C ASP A 311 -48.21 -19.45 10.99
N LYS A 312 -47.33 -18.52 11.40
CA LYS A 312 -47.34 -17.13 10.93
C LYS A 312 -46.66 -16.95 9.58
N ARG A 313 -47.16 -15.97 8.82
CA ARG A 313 -46.55 -15.51 7.55
C ARG A 313 -45.58 -14.37 7.81
N ILE A 314 -44.41 -14.68 8.37
CA ILE A 314 -43.41 -13.69 8.81
C ILE A 314 -42.02 -13.91 8.17
N PHE A 315 -41.91 -14.87 7.25
CA PHE A 315 -40.67 -15.18 6.57
C PHE A 315 -40.68 -14.67 5.14
N GLN A 316 -39.55 -14.12 4.71
CA GLN A 316 -39.35 -13.79 3.31
C GLN A 316 -39.22 -15.09 2.49
N VAL A 317 -39.88 -15.14 1.34
CA VAL A 317 -39.84 -16.27 0.41
C VAL A 317 -39.27 -15.80 -0.93
N ASP A 318 -38.30 -16.55 -1.46
CA ASP A 318 -37.63 -16.18 -2.70
C ASP A 318 -38.60 -16.11 -3.90
N GLY A 319 -38.52 -14.98 -4.62
CA GLY A 319 -39.39 -14.67 -5.76
C GLY A 319 -40.86 -14.43 -5.41
N ALA A 320 -41.21 -14.26 -4.14
CA ALA A 320 -42.55 -13.88 -3.70
C ALA A 320 -42.70 -12.36 -3.56
N THR A 321 -43.89 -11.84 -3.85
CA THR A 321 -44.24 -10.41 -3.67
C THR A 321 -44.78 -10.11 -2.28
N SER A 322 -44.94 -11.12 -1.44
CA SER A 322 -45.47 -11.02 -0.07
C SER A 322 -44.80 -12.05 0.85
N ASP A 323 -44.93 -11.85 2.16
CA ASP A 323 -44.37 -12.74 3.17
C ASP A 323 -45.08 -14.10 3.19
N GLY A 324 -44.33 -15.12 3.59
CA GLY A 324 -44.75 -16.51 3.60
C GLY A 324 -44.62 -17.17 4.97
N SER A 325 -45.31 -18.30 5.08
CA SER A 325 -45.23 -19.26 6.18
C SER A 325 -43.87 -19.95 6.23
N LEU A 326 -43.55 -20.54 7.39
CA LEU A 326 -42.37 -21.39 7.54
C LEU A 326 -42.35 -22.56 6.54
N ALA A 327 -43.51 -23.13 6.21
CA ALA A 327 -43.62 -24.22 5.25
C ALA A 327 -43.25 -23.77 3.82
N GLU A 328 -43.74 -22.60 3.38
CA GLU A 328 -43.40 -22.02 2.08
C GLU A 328 -41.90 -21.65 2.00
N ALA A 329 -41.36 -21.06 3.07
CA ALA A 329 -39.93 -20.75 3.19
C ALA A 329 -39.04 -22.00 3.10
N LYS A 330 -39.44 -23.10 3.75
CA LYS A 330 -38.77 -24.41 3.67
C LYS A 330 -38.86 -25.01 2.26
N ALA A 331 -40.01 -24.91 1.61
CA ALA A 331 -40.22 -25.46 0.26
C ALA A 331 -39.43 -24.71 -0.82
N LYS A 332 -39.15 -23.41 -0.59
CA LYS A 332 -38.43 -22.54 -1.52
C LYS A 332 -36.93 -22.40 -1.24
N ALA A 333 -36.43 -22.94 -0.13
CA ALA A 333 -35.02 -22.84 0.21
C ALA A 333 -34.18 -23.55 -0.86
N GLN A 334 -33.28 -22.81 -1.51
CA GLN A 334 -32.40 -23.35 -2.56
C GLN A 334 -30.99 -23.61 -2.01
N MET A 335 -30.29 -24.57 -2.63
CA MET A 335 -29.00 -25.10 -2.13
C MET A 335 -27.78 -24.22 -2.41
N LEU A 336 -27.88 -23.17 -3.22
CA LEU A 336 -26.76 -22.25 -3.48
C LEU A 336 -27.27 -20.97 -4.13
N ALA A 337 -26.59 -19.85 -3.88
CA ALA A 337 -26.73 -18.64 -4.68
C ALA A 337 -26.55 -19.01 -6.17
N THR A 338 -27.60 -18.83 -6.97
CA THR A 338 -27.50 -18.89 -8.41
C THR A 338 -26.66 -17.72 -8.90
N VAL A 339 -25.64 -18.08 -9.69
CA VAL A 339 -24.79 -17.41 -10.71
C VAL A 339 -24.91 -15.90 -11.00
N ASP A 340 -25.94 -15.16 -10.56
CA ASP A 340 -26.16 -13.75 -10.92
C ASP A 340 -26.09 -12.76 -9.74
N GLY A 341 -25.54 -13.17 -8.59
CA GLY A 341 -25.20 -12.25 -7.50
C GLY A 341 -26.39 -11.67 -6.72
N HIS A 342 -27.56 -12.31 -6.80
CA HIS A 342 -28.71 -11.98 -5.95
C HIS A 342 -28.75 -12.92 -4.74
N GLY A 343 -28.69 -12.38 -3.52
CA GLY A 343 -28.77 -13.17 -2.29
C GLY A 343 -30.13 -13.86 -2.15
N VAL A 344 -30.14 -15.14 -1.78
CA VAL A 344 -31.36 -15.89 -1.45
C VAL A 344 -31.85 -15.53 -0.05
N ALA A 345 -33.16 -15.33 0.09
CA ALA A 345 -33.82 -15.07 1.37
C ALA A 345 -33.82 -16.31 2.26
N THR A 346 -33.92 -17.53 1.71
CA THR A 346 -33.85 -18.77 2.50
C THR A 346 -32.84 -19.75 1.96
N PHE A 347 -32.03 -20.32 2.86
CA PHE A 347 -30.92 -21.21 2.51
C PHE A 347 -31.00 -22.52 3.30
N MET A 348 -30.87 -23.67 2.61
CA MET A 348 -30.98 -24.99 3.24
C MET A 348 -29.75 -25.42 4.06
N GLY A 349 -28.63 -24.71 3.94
CA GLY A 349 -27.37 -25.12 4.57
C GLY A 349 -26.62 -26.17 3.76
N LEU A 350 -25.29 -26.14 3.84
CA LEU A 350 -24.45 -27.13 3.15
C LEU A 350 -24.60 -28.55 3.74
N GLU A 351 -24.91 -28.72 5.03
CA GLU A 351 -25.14 -30.04 5.66
C GLU A 351 -26.32 -30.79 5.04
N LYS A 352 -27.48 -30.13 4.89
CA LYS A 352 -28.64 -30.72 4.21
C LYS A 352 -28.42 -30.87 2.71
N SER A 353 -27.57 -30.01 2.13
CA SER A 353 -27.17 -30.13 0.73
C SER A 353 -26.32 -31.37 0.44
N VAL A 354 -25.66 -31.89 1.49
CA VAL A 354 -24.77 -33.04 1.46
C VAL A 354 -25.45 -34.33 1.95
N GLN A 355 -26.69 -34.29 2.45
CA GLN A 355 -27.45 -35.48 2.91
C GLN A 355 -27.68 -36.58 1.85
N MET A 356 -27.19 -36.40 0.62
CA MET A 356 -26.87 -37.51 -0.28
C MET A 356 -25.47 -38.09 0.08
N ALA A 357 -25.44 -38.91 1.14
CA ALA A 357 -24.34 -39.77 1.65
C ALA A 357 -22.94 -39.13 1.84
N GLU A 358 -22.53 -38.93 3.10
CA GLU A 358 -21.18 -38.47 3.52
C GLU A 358 -20.02 -39.30 2.94
N GLU A 359 -20.23 -40.57 2.63
CA GLU A 359 -19.21 -41.45 2.05
C GLU A 359 -18.97 -41.19 0.55
N ASP A 360 -19.95 -40.60 -0.13
CA ASP A 360 -19.88 -40.29 -1.56
C ASP A 360 -19.19 -38.95 -1.83
N VAL A 361 -19.15 -38.00 -0.89
CA VAL A 361 -18.60 -36.64 -1.14
C VAL A 361 -17.11 -36.65 -1.45
N LYS A 362 -16.32 -37.41 -0.68
CA LYS A 362 -14.86 -37.49 -0.86
C LYS A 362 -14.51 -38.28 -2.14
N LYS A 363 -15.19 -39.40 -2.36
CA LYS A 363 -15.10 -40.21 -3.59
C LYS A 363 -15.57 -39.43 -4.83
N THR A 364 -16.62 -38.63 -4.72
CA THR A 364 -17.19 -37.81 -5.82
C THR A 364 -16.31 -36.61 -6.13
N ALA A 365 -15.68 -35.96 -5.15
CA ALA A 365 -14.72 -34.88 -5.40
C ALA A 365 -13.44 -35.39 -6.09
N GLU A 366 -12.95 -36.59 -5.73
CA GLU A 366 -11.82 -37.24 -6.40
C GLU A 366 -12.19 -37.80 -7.78
N ALA A 367 -13.38 -38.40 -7.92
CA ALA A 367 -13.91 -38.88 -9.20
C ALA A 367 -14.18 -37.72 -10.17
N ALA A 368 -14.78 -36.61 -9.73
CA ALA A 368 -15.05 -35.43 -10.56
C ALA A 368 -13.77 -34.73 -11.03
N LYS A 369 -12.71 -34.67 -10.21
CA LYS A 369 -11.37 -34.23 -10.66
C LYS A 369 -10.80 -35.15 -11.75
N THR A 370 -11.08 -36.44 -11.66
CA THR A 370 -10.60 -37.46 -12.61
C THR A 370 -11.43 -37.48 -13.91
N GLU A 371 -12.73 -37.18 -13.84
CA GLU A 371 -13.67 -37.15 -14.98
C GLU A 371 -13.59 -35.83 -15.76
N ALA A 372 -13.46 -34.68 -15.08
CA ALA A 372 -13.20 -33.39 -15.71
C ALA A 372 -11.85 -33.35 -16.45
N ALA A 373 -10.89 -34.19 -16.04
CA ALA A 373 -9.63 -34.39 -16.74
C ALA A 373 -9.72 -35.37 -17.93
N LYS A 374 -10.79 -36.17 -18.05
CA LYS A 374 -10.89 -37.27 -19.03
C LYS A 374 -11.81 -37.02 -20.24
N LYS A 375 -12.69 -36.03 -20.25
CA LYS A 375 -13.58 -35.76 -21.40
C LYS A 375 -13.63 -34.29 -21.76
N ALA A 376 -12.84 -33.91 -22.76
CA ALA A 376 -12.72 -32.55 -23.27
C ALA A 376 -13.85 -32.09 -24.22
N GLN A 377 -14.86 -32.92 -24.52
CA GLN A 377 -16.02 -32.55 -25.35
C GLN A 377 -17.16 -33.59 -25.17
N PRO A 378 -18.30 -33.24 -24.53
CA PRO A 378 -19.50 -34.10 -24.50
C PRO A 378 -20.37 -33.87 -25.74
N ASP A 379 -20.60 -34.92 -26.53
CA ASP A 379 -21.29 -34.85 -27.84
C ASP A 379 -22.83 -34.97 -27.73
N THR A 380 -23.36 -35.29 -26.55
CA THR A 380 -24.81 -35.44 -26.34
C THR A 380 -25.35 -34.58 -25.20
N LYS A 381 -26.61 -34.11 -25.33
CA LYS A 381 -27.31 -33.30 -24.31
C LYS A 381 -27.31 -33.97 -22.93
N LYS A 382 -27.50 -35.29 -22.90
CA LYS A 382 -27.55 -36.10 -21.67
C LYS A 382 -26.20 -36.19 -20.97
N GLU A 383 -25.10 -36.23 -21.71
CA GLU A 383 -23.74 -36.22 -21.15
C GLU A 383 -23.34 -34.84 -20.61
N LYS A 384 -23.79 -33.76 -21.28
CA LYS A 384 -23.59 -32.40 -20.79
C LYS A 384 -24.31 -32.15 -19.45
N GLU A 385 -25.58 -32.56 -19.36
CA GLU A 385 -26.36 -32.45 -18.12
C GLU A 385 -25.75 -33.27 -16.96
N ALA A 386 -25.20 -34.44 -17.25
CA ALA A 386 -24.50 -35.27 -16.26
C ALA A 386 -23.18 -34.62 -15.78
N ALA A 387 -22.41 -34.02 -16.70
CA ALA A 387 -21.17 -33.31 -16.38
C ALA A 387 -21.44 -32.04 -15.54
N ASP A 388 -22.44 -31.25 -15.91
CA ASP A 388 -22.85 -30.05 -15.16
C ASP A 388 -23.32 -30.41 -13.74
N SER A 389 -24.06 -31.52 -13.60
CA SER A 389 -24.47 -32.07 -12.29
C SER A 389 -23.28 -32.50 -11.43
N ALA A 390 -22.27 -33.14 -12.02
CA ALA A 390 -21.06 -33.58 -11.32
C ALA A 390 -20.20 -32.39 -10.85
N ILE A 391 -20.04 -31.36 -11.70
CA ILE A 391 -19.32 -30.11 -11.37
C ILE A 391 -20.00 -29.38 -10.21
N LEU A 392 -21.33 -29.27 -10.25
CA LEU A 392 -22.11 -28.65 -9.17
C LEU A 392 -21.92 -29.39 -7.85
N LYS A 393 -22.01 -30.73 -7.85
CA LYS A 393 -21.79 -31.57 -6.65
C LYS A 393 -20.38 -31.41 -6.09
N ALA A 394 -19.35 -31.36 -6.95
CA ALA A 394 -17.98 -31.11 -6.53
C ALA A 394 -17.78 -29.71 -5.94
N GLY A 395 -18.41 -28.69 -6.52
CA GLY A 395 -18.40 -27.32 -5.99
C GLY A 395 -19.05 -27.22 -4.61
N ILE A 396 -20.19 -27.89 -4.40
CA ILE A 396 -20.87 -27.96 -3.10
C ILE A 396 -20.01 -28.70 -2.07
N ALA A 397 -19.39 -29.82 -2.45
CA ALA A 397 -18.49 -30.60 -1.59
C ALA A 397 -17.28 -29.78 -1.09
N LEU A 398 -16.61 -29.06 -1.99
CA LEU A 398 -15.48 -28.19 -1.64
C LEU A 398 -15.92 -27.03 -0.74
N SER A 399 -17.08 -26.45 -1.02
CA SER A 399 -17.66 -25.38 -0.22
C SER A 399 -18.01 -25.86 1.19
N PHE A 400 -18.54 -27.08 1.31
CA PHE A 400 -18.85 -27.72 2.60
C PHE A 400 -17.60 -27.95 3.45
N GLU A 401 -16.54 -28.51 2.88
CA GLU A 401 -15.29 -28.76 3.62
C GLU A 401 -14.65 -27.45 4.10
N LYS A 402 -14.68 -26.41 3.24
CA LYS A 402 -14.24 -25.06 3.61
C LYS A 402 -15.06 -24.48 4.77
N ALA A 403 -16.38 -24.59 4.70
CA ALA A 403 -17.28 -24.12 5.75
C ALA A 403 -17.05 -24.86 7.07
N LYS A 404 -16.84 -26.18 7.03
CA LYS A 404 -16.56 -27.01 8.21
C LYS A 404 -15.24 -26.63 8.89
N ASN A 405 -14.19 -26.38 8.09
CA ASN A 405 -12.90 -25.93 8.62
C ASN A 405 -13.00 -24.53 9.22
N THR A 406 -13.70 -23.62 8.56
CA THR A 406 -13.99 -22.27 9.08
C THR A 406 -14.71 -22.36 10.43
N TYR A 407 -15.79 -23.14 10.52
CA TYR A 407 -16.54 -23.34 11.76
C TYR A 407 -15.65 -23.89 12.89
N ARG A 408 -14.83 -24.91 12.61
CA ARG A 408 -13.90 -25.47 13.61
C ARG A 408 -12.91 -24.44 14.12
N GLU A 409 -12.24 -23.73 13.21
CA GLU A 409 -11.23 -22.73 13.58
C GLU A 409 -11.81 -21.59 14.42
N VAL A 410 -13.01 -21.11 14.07
CA VAL A 410 -13.69 -20.05 14.81
C VAL A 410 -14.22 -20.57 16.14
N SER A 411 -14.75 -21.80 16.18
CA SER A 411 -15.22 -22.45 17.42
C SER A 411 -14.08 -22.64 18.42
N ASP A 412 -12.91 -23.07 17.95
CA ASP A 412 -11.73 -23.25 18.80
C ASP A 412 -11.21 -21.90 19.31
N ALA A 413 -11.12 -20.89 18.45
CA ALA A 413 -10.75 -19.53 18.86
C ALA A 413 -11.75 -18.95 19.89
N PHE A 414 -13.05 -19.16 19.68
CA PHE A 414 -14.08 -18.69 20.61
C PHE A 414 -13.98 -19.37 21.98
N LYS A 415 -13.78 -20.69 22.01
CA LYS A 415 -13.54 -21.44 23.26
C LYS A 415 -12.26 -21.00 23.96
N ASP A 416 -11.20 -20.73 23.20
CA ASP A 416 -9.94 -20.25 23.74
C ASP A 416 -10.10 -18.87 24.41
N VAL A 417 -10.82 -17.93 23.77
CA VAL A 417 -11.11 -16.62 24.37
C VAL A 417 -11.94 -16.75 25.64
N GLN A 418 -13.01 -17.56 25.62
CA GLN A 418 -13.86 -17.78 26.79
C GLN A 418 -13.12 -18.47 27.95
N GLY A 419 -12.23 -19.41 27.64
CA GLY A 419 -11.42 -20.14 28.61
C GLY A 419 -10.18 -19.39 29.09
N ALA A 420 -10.00 -18.12 28.70
CA ALA A 420 -8.80 -17.33 28.94
C ALA A 420 -7.50 -18.04 28.52
N LYS A 421 -7.58 -18.88 27.47
CA LYS A 421 -6.42 -19.59 26.93
C LYS A 421 -5.59 -18.65 26.08
N ASN A 422 -4.28 -18.75 26.27
CA ASN A 422 -3.29 -17.88 25.65
C ASN A 422 -2.81 -18.42 24.28
N SER A 423 -3.74 -18.82 23.39
CA SER A 423 -3.36 -19.23 22.03
C SER A 423 -2.89 -18.03 21.21
N ASP A 424 -1.96 -18.26 20.29
CA ASP A 424 -1.32 -17.16 19.54
C ASP A 424 -2.33 -16.41 18.66
N LYS A 425 -3.33 -17.11 18.12
CA LYS A 425 -4.45 -16.51 17.36
C LYS A 425 -5.26 -15.56 18.24
N VAL A 426 -5.58 -15.95 19.48
CA VAL A 426 -6.32 -15.11 20.43
C VAL A 426 -5.52 -13.90 20.89
N LYS A 427 -4.23 -14.07 21.19
CA LYS A 427 -3.33 -12.94 21.52
C LYS A 427 -3.26 -11.92 20.40
N GLN A 428 -3.16 -12.38 19.15
CA GLN A 428 -3.13 -11.49 17.98
C GLN A 428 -4.45 -10.71 17.82
N LEU A 429 -5.60 -11.35 18.03
CA LEU A 429 -6.91 -10.69 17.96
C LEU A 429 -7.09 -9.65 19.07
N ILE A 430 -6.72 -9.99 20.32
CA ILE A 430 -6.80 -9.07 21.46
C ILE A 430 -5.83 -7.89 21.23
N GLN A 431 -4.59 -8.16 20.83
CA GLN A 431 -3.60 -7.11 20.54
C GLN A 431 -4.06 -6.19 19.40
N ALA A 432 -4.72 -6.73 18.37
CA ALA A 432 -5.32 -5.94 17.30
C ALA A 432 -6.45 -5.04 17.82
N ALA A 433 -7.33 -5.56 18.69
CA ALA A 433 -8.41 -4.78 19.31
C ALA A 433 -7.90 -3.72 20.31
N MET A 434 -6.77 -3.97 20.96
CA MET A 434 -6.09 -3.02 21.85
C MET A 434 -5.33 -1.91 21.11
N GLY A 435 -5.07 -2.06 19.80
CA GLY A 435 -4.25 -1.14 19.00
C GLY A 435 -4.92 0.14 18.51
N GLY A 436 -6.20 0.39 18.85
CA GLY A 436 -6.96 1.50 18.27
C GLY A 436 -7.19 1.35 16.77
N GLY A 437 -7.81 2.34 16.12
CA GLY A 437 -8.04 2.32 14.67
C GLY A 437 -6.78 2.30 13.79
N GLY A 438 -5.59 2.15 14.39
CA GLY A 438 -4.29 2.26 13.73
C GLY A 438 -4.00 3.65 13.17
N ALA A 439 -2.76 3.89 12.75
CA ALA A 439 -2.49 5.02 11.86
C ALA A 439 -3.20 4.78 10.51
N LYS A 440 -3.76 5.82 9.89
CA LYS A 440 -4.24 5.71 8.50
C LYS A 440 -3.07 5.30 7.61
N THR A 441 -3.27 4.31 6.76
CA THR A 441 -2.24 3.86 5.83
C THR A 441 -2.54 4.33 4.42
N SER A 442 -1.51 4.76 3.72
CA SER A 442 -1.57 5.07 2.29
C SER A 442 -0.26 4.64 1.62
N ARG A 443 -0.21 4.73 0.30
CA ARG A 443 0.96 4.36 -0.50
C ARG A 443 1.14 5.34 -1.66
N ILE A 444 2.38 5.73 -1.89
CA ILE A 444 2.82 6.46 -3.09
C ILE A 444 3.68 5.48 -3.89
N ALA A 445 3.15 5.01 -5.02
CA ALA A 445 3.81 3.98 -5.83
C ALA A 445 3.39 4.08 -7.30
N GLY A 446 4.31 3.72 -8.19
CA GLY A 446 4.05 3.40 -9.58
C GLY A 446 4.35 1.94 -9.90
N ASN A 447 4.22 1.58 -11.17
CA ASN A 447 4.51 0.22 -11.65
C ASN A 447 6.00 -0.13 -11.62
N ASP A 448 6.86 0.89 -11.62
CA ASP A 448 8.30 0.76 -11.50
C ASP A 448 8.91 1.93 -10.71
N ARG A 449 10.24 1.97 -10.64
CA ARG A 449 11.00 3.02 -9.93
C ARG A 449 10.83 4.42 -10.53
N TYR A 450 10.66 4.52 -11.85
CA TYR A 450 10.55 5.79 -12.54
C TYR A 450 9.17 6.40 -12.27
N GLN A 451 8.13 5.58 -12.37
CA GLN A 451 6.78 6.00 -12.05
C GLN A 451 6.60 6.24 -10.55
N THR A 452 7.23 5.45 -9.67
CA THR A 452 7.20 5.71 -8.22
C THR A 452 7.84 7.07 -7.88
N ALA A 453 9.02 7.36 -8.42
CA ALA A 453 9.65 8.66 -8.24
C ALA A 453 8.79 9.80 -8.81
N LEU A 454 8.11 9.57 -9.93
CA LEU A 454 7.15 10.53 -10.49
C LEU A 454 5.95 10.77 -9.57
N GLU A 455 5.36 9.73 -8.97
CA GLU A 455 4.24 9.90 -8.02
C GLU A 455 4.69 10.62 -6.74
N ILE A 456 5.93 10.40 -6.29
CA ILE A 456 6.54 11.18 -5.20
C ILE A 456 6.71 12.65 -5.63
N ALA A 457 7.24 12.90 -6.83
CA ALA A 457 7.41 14.25 -7.37
C ALA A 457 6.07 14.98 -7.55
N LYS A 458 4.99 14.29 -7.97
CA LYS A 458 3.63 14.87 -8.03
C LYS A 458 3.07 15.19 -6.65
N THR A 459 3.42 14.41 -5.64
CA THR A 459 3.01 14.67 -4.25
C THR A 459 3.72 15.92 -3.70
N ALA A 460 5.01 16.07 -4.01
CA ALA A 460 5.83 17.20 -3.58
C ALA A 460 5.56 18.48 -4.38
N PHE A 461 5.42 18.34 -5.71
CA PHE A 461 5.27 19.41 -6.69
C PHE A 461 4.12 19.08 -7.66
N PRO A 462 2.85 19.19 -7.22
CA PRO A 462 1.69 18.96 -8.08
C PRO A 462 1.75 19.89 -9.30
N SER A 463 1.81 19.30 -10.50
CA SER A 463 1.97 20.04 -11.77
C SER A 463 3.13 21.05 -11.75
N GLY A 464 4.24 20.74 -11.07
CA GLY A 464 5.40 21.64 -10.97
C GLY A 464 5.19 22.88 -10.09
N GLY A 465 4.11 22.93 -9.29
CA GLY A 465 3.82 24.04 -8.39
C GLY A 465 4.96 24.27 -7.39
N ASN A 466 5.35 25.54 -7.22
CA ASN A 466 6.47 26.00 -6.37
C ASN A 466 7.89 25.55 -6.76
N ALA A 467 8.04 24.71 -7.79
CA ALA A 467 9.35 24.30 -8.28
C ALA A 467 10.12 25.48 -8.90
N LYS A 468 11.42 25.57 -8.58
CA LYS A 468 12.39 26.54 -9.10
C LYS A 468 13.17 26.01 -10.29
N ALA A 469 13.35 24.70 -10.33
CA ALA A 469 13.94 23.96 -11.44
C ALA A 469 13.42 22.51 -11.42
N VAL A 470 13.68 21.78 -12.49
CA VAL A 470 13.50 20.32 -12.56
C VAL A 470 14.86 19.64 -12.51
N TYR A 471 14.98 18.55 -11.75
CA TYR A 471 16.18 17.75 -11.70
C TYR A 471 15.91 16.37 -12.31
N VAL A 472 16.75 15.95 -13.26
CA VAL A 472 16.67 14.60 -13.85
C VAL A 472 17.90 13.79 -13.48
N ALA A 473 17.69 12.58 -12.97
CA ALA A 473 18.76 11.68 -12.56
C ALA A 473 18.51 10.27 -13.10
N ASN A 474 19.57 9.50 -13.30
CA ASN A 474 19.43 8.13 -13.78
C ASN A 474 18.87 7.20 -12.67
N GLY A 475 17.77 6.50 -12.97
CA GLY A 475 17.12 5.59 -12.02
C GLY A 475 17.86 4.28 -11.73
N THR A 476 18.93 3.95 -12.45
CA THR A 476 19.78 2.76 -12.21
C THR A 476 21.14 3.10 -11.61
N ALA A 477 21.59 4.36 -11.70
CA ALA A 477 22.83 4.84 -11.09
C ALA A 477 22.52 5.72 -9.86
N SER A 478 22.40 5.09 -8.68
CA SER A 478 21.77 5.70 -7.50
C SER A 478 22.58 6.80 -6.79
N ALA A 479 23.89 6.92 -7.03
CA ALA A 479 24.74 7.81 -6.25
C ALA A 479 24.38 9.29 -6.49
N ASP A 480 24.30 9.72 -7.75
CA ASP A 480 23.96 11.11 -8.13
C ASP A 480 22.54 11.46 -7.70
N ALA A 481 21.62 10.50 -7.84
CA ALA A 481 20.24 10.64 -7.38
C ALA A 481 20.14 10.77 -5.84
N THR A 482 21.04 10.14 -5.06
CA THR A 482 21.00 10.23 -3.59
C THR A 482 21.27 11.63 -3.11
N VAL A 483 22.24 12.30 -3.73
CA VAL A 483 22.56 13.70 -3.43
C VAL A 483 21.40 14.62 -3.80
N ALA A 484 20.70 14.32 -4.88
CA ALA A 484 19.52 15.06 -5.32
C ALA A 484 18.39 15.10 -4.27
N GLY A 485 18.26 14.05 -3.44
CA GLY A 485 17.27 14.00 -2.38
C GLY A 485 17.45 15.08 -1.29
N PHE A 486 18.58 15.79 -1.28
CA PHE A 486 18.87 16.91 -0.38
C PHE A 486 18.72 18.28 -1.04
N ILE A 487 18.38 18.35 -2.34
CA ILE A 487 18.39 19.63 -3.08
C ILE A 487 17.34 20.62 -2.54
N ASP A 488 16.21 20.11 -2.08
CA ASP A 488 15.12 20.88 -1.48
C ASP A 488 15.45 21.42 -0.07
N ASN A 489 16.63 21.10 0.47
CA ASN A 489 17.11 21.68 1.73
C ASN A 489 17.45 23.16 1.61
N LYS A 490 17.42 23.69 0.38
CA LYS A 490 17.50 25.11 0.08
C LYS A 490 16.30 25.51 -0.78
N ALA A 491 15.48 26.43 -0.26
CA ALA A 491 14.22 26.81 -0.89
C ALA A 491 14.38 27.38 -2.31
N GLU A 492 15.52 28.03 -2.61
CA GLU A 492 15.84 28.54 -3.96
C GLU A 492 16.15 27.43 -4.97
N LEU A 493 16.43 26.21 -4.51
CA LEU A 493 16.70 25.04 -5.34
C LEU A 493 15.53 24.05 -5.34
N ALA A 494 14.41 24.39 -4.68
CA ALA A 494 13.30 23.46 -4.52
C ALA A 494 12.77 22.97 -5.88
N GLY A 495 12.69 21.67 -6.11
CA GLY A 495 12.23 21.12 -7.37
C GLY A 495 12.15 19.60 -7.42
N PRO A 496 11.29 19.04 -8.30
CA PRO A 496 11.14 17.61 -8.41
C PRO A 496 12.42 16.94 -8.91
N VAL A 497 12.81 15.85 -8.25
CA VAL A 497 13.83 14.91 -8.74
C VAL A 497 13.12 13.78 -9.47
N LEU A 498 13.29 13.74 -10.79
CA LEU A 498 12.67 12.78 -11.69
C LEU A 498 13.72 11.75 -12.12
N LEU A 499 13.36 10.46 -12.01
CA LEU A 499 14.24 9.39 -12.45
C LEU A 499 14.00 9.06 -13.92
N VAL A 500 15.06 9.02 -14.72
CA VAL A 500 15.02 8.69 -16.15
C VAL A 500 15.92 7.50 -16.46
N LYS A 501 15.75 6.89 -17.65
CA LYS A 501 16.72 5.92 -18.15
C LYS A 501 17.96 6.68 -18.65
N ALA A 502 19.06 5.97 -18.84
CA ALA A 502 20.31 6.58 -19.28
C ALA A 502 20.16 7.33 -20.62
N ASP A 503 19.34 6.81 -21.53
CA ASP A 503 19.23 7.29 -22.91
C ASP A 503 17.81 7.79 -23.29
N THR A 504 16.82 7.60 -22.41
CA THR A 504 15.41 7.82 -22.73
C THR A 504 14.65 8.41 -21.54
N VAL A 505 13.76 9.37 -21.82
CA VAL A 505 12.78 9.87 -20.84
C VAL A 505 11.52 9.00 -20.90
N PRO A 506 11.07 8.38 -19.80
CA PRO A 506 9.78 7.70 -19.75
C PRO A 506 8.61 8.61 -20.15
N ALA A 507 7.62 8.08 -20.88
CA ALA A 507 6.53 8.87 -21.44
C ALA A 507 5.69 9.60 -20.38
N GLU A 508 5.51 8.98 -19.21
CA GLU A 508 4.80 9.56 -18.07
C GLU A 508 5.54 10.78 -17.51
N ILE A 509 6.87 10.77 -17.56
CA ILE A 509 7.72 11.88 -17.13
C ILE A 509 7.66 12.99 -18.16
N GLU A 510 7.69 12.68 -19.46
CA GLU A 510 7.48 13.70 -20.49
C GLU A 510 6.12 14.40 -20.33
N ALA A 511 5.06 13.64 -20.07
CA ALA A 511 3.73 14.18 -19.84
C ALA A 511 3.69 15.10 -18.61
N TYR A 512 4.33 14.71 -17.51
CA TYR A 512 4.47 15.56 -16.33
C TYR A 512 5.25 16.85 -16.62
N LEU A 513 6.37 16.77 -17.34
CA LEU A 513 7.17 17.96 -17.69
C LEU A 513 6.38 18.96 -18.53
N LYS A 514 5.62 18.49 -19.52
CA LYS A 514 4.73 19.35 -20.32
C LYS A 514 3.69 20.03 -19.45
N ALA A 515 3.02 19.27 -18.58
CA ALA A 515 2.01 19.82 -17.67
C ALA A 515 2.63 20.81 -16.67
N ALA A 516 3.80 20.50 -16.13
CA ALA A 516 4.54 21.36 -15.21
C ALA A 516 4.96 22.68 -15.86
N ARG A 517 5.48 22.64 -17.09
CA ARG A 517 5.84 23.84 -17.87
C ARG A 517 4.61 24.71 -18.20
N GLN A 518 3.48 24.09 -18.51
CA GLN A 518 2.23 24.79 -18.78
C GLN A 518 1.67 25.46 -17.52
N ALA A 519 1.73 24.79 -16.37
CA ALA A 519 1.23 25.31 -15.10
C ALA A 519 2.18 26.31 -14.42
N ASN A 520 3.49 26.19 -14.64
CA ASN A 520 4.53 27.00 -14.03
C ASN A 520 5.49 27.55 -15.11
N SER A 521 5.23 28.77 -15.58
CA SER A 521 6.05 29.44 -16.60
C SER A 521 7.48 29.74 -16.15
N ALA A 522 7.74 29.80 -14.84
CA ALA A 522 9.09 30.02 -14.31
C ALA A 522 10.02 28.84 -14.56
N LEU A 523 9.50 27.67 -14.95
CA LEU A 523 10.30 26.50 -15.33
C LEU A 523 10.92 26.60 -16.72
N GLU A 524 10.66 27.68 -17.47
CA GLU A 524 11.23 27.87 -18.81
C GLU A 524 12.76 27.78 -18.80
N GLY A 525 13.29 26.73 -19.43
CA GLY A 525 14.71 26.41 -19.44
C GLY A 525 15.34 26.13 -18.07
N LYS A 526 14.55 25.97 -17.00
CA LYS A 526 15.04 25.70 -15.64
C LYS A 526 15.06 24.21 -15.34
N PHE A 527 16.14 23.56 -15.73
CA PHE A 527 16.40 22.18 -15.33
C PHE A 527 17.88 21.90 -15.18
N LYS A 528 18.20 20.77 -14.54
CA LYS A 528 19.55 20.22 -14.46
C LYS A 528 19.50 18.70 -14.60
N ALA A 529 20.34 18.15 -15.47
CA ALA A 529 20.67 16.73 -15.45
C ALA A 529 21.79 16.45 -14.45
N LEU A 530 21.59 15.46 -13.60
CA LEU A 530 22.52 15.08 -12.56
C LEU A 530 23.39 13.92 -13.07
N GLY A 531 24.69 14.17 -13.15
CA GLY A 531 25.67 13.23 -13.71
C GLY A 531 26.06 13.53 -15.17
N GLY A 532 27.18 12.94 -15.57
CA GLY A 532 27.78 13.12 -16.90
C GLY A 532 26.97 12.47 -18.02
N ALA A 533 27.40 12.68 -19.27
CA ALA A 533 26.72 12.17 -20.47
C ALA A 533 26.57 10.64 -20.54
N MET A 534 27.45 9.89 -19.86
CA MET A 534 27.31 8.42 -19.75
C MET A 534 26.24 7.98 -18.75
N VAL A 535 25.85 8.86 -17.82
CA VAL A 535 24.84 8.59 -16.78
C VAL A 535 23.47 9.06 -17.28
N VAL A 536 23.39 10.28 -17.82
CA VAL A 536 22.20 10.84 -18.46
C VAL A 536 22.64 11.37 -19.81
N SER A 537 22.21 10.75 -20.91
CA SER A 537 22.67 11.09 -22.26
C SER A 537 22.29 12.50 -22.67
N ASP A 538 22.99 13.04 -23.68
CA ASP A 538 22.61 14.32 -24.27
C ASP A 538 21.22 14.26 -24.92
N THR A 539 20.80 13.10 -25.45
CA THR A 539 19.44 12.88 -25.95
C THR A 539 18.38 13.13 -24.87
N VAL A 540 18.62 12.67 -23.64
CA VAL A 540 17.71 12.91 -22.51
C VAL A 540 17.68 14.40 -22.17
N VAL A 541 18.84 15.05 -22.13
CA VAL A 541 18.95 16.49 -21.86
C VAL A 541 18.21 17.31 -22.91
N ASP A 542 18.42 17.01 -24.20
CA ASP A 542 17.76 17.65 -25.33
C ASP A 542 16.24 17.50 -25.24
N THR A 543 15.77 16.29 -24.90
CA THR A 543 14.35 16.00 -24.73
C THR A 543 13.76 16.85 -23.60
N VAL A 544 14.34 16.80 -22.40
CA VAL A 544 13.86 17.58 -21.24
C VAL A 544 13.88 19.09 -21.53
N LYS A 545 14.97 19.57 -22.15
CA LYS A 545 15.11 20.97 -22.56
C LYS A 545 14.04 21.38 -23.56
N GLY A 546 13.74 20.53 -24.55
CA GLY A 546 12.67 20.74 -25.51
C GLY A 546 11.29 20.82 -24.87
N LEU A 547 11.04 20.02 -23.83
CA LEU A 547 9.77 19.98 -23.10
C LEU A 547 9.55 21.19 -22.17
N LEU A 548 10.63 21.80 -21.70
CA LEU A 548 10.61 22.95 -20.79
C LEU A 548 10.91 24.28 -21.47
N LYS A 549 11.00 24.34 -22.80
CA LYS A 549 10.89 25.60 -23.55
C LYS A 549 9.43 26.04 -23.52
#